data_AF-A0A965SV77-F1
#
_entry.id   AF-A0A965SV77-F1
#
_cell.length_a   1.000
_cell.length_b   1.000
_cell.length_c   1.000
_cell.angle_alpha   90.00
_cell.angle_beta   90.00
_cell.angle_gamma   90.00
#
_symmetry.space_group_name_H-M   'P 1'
#
loop_
_entity.id
_entity.type
_entity.pdbx_description
1 polymer ?
#
loop_
_entity_poly.entity_id
_entity_poly.type
_entity_poly.pdbx_seq_one_letter_code
_entity_poly.pdbx_strand_id
1 'polypeptide(L)'
;VYVNGEVLQIPAVPVANPVDPTGCGDALRSGLLFGIENGLDWPTTGRLGSLMGAIKIASQGPQNHTPSLPEIQNAFKLAFGYSFQ
;
A
#
# COMPACT_ATOMS: atom_id res chain seq x y z
N VAL A 1 -9.22 7.93 -2.77
CA VAL A 1 -9.05 8.72 -1.52
C VAL A 1 -9.75 10.04 -1.72
N TYR A 2 -10.57 10.52 -0.77
CA TYR A 2 -11.21 11.84 -0.85
C TYR A 2 -10.54 12.79 0.14
N VAL A 3 -10.07 13.94 -0.33
CA VAL A 3 -9.37 14.93 0.50
C VAL A 3 -9.51 16.33 -0.10
N ASN A 4 -9.66 17.35 0.75
CA ASN A 4 -9.76 18.75 0.34
C ASN A 4 -10.80 19.06 -0.75
N GLY A 5 -11.93 18.32 -0.76
CA GLY A 5 -12.97 18.50 -1.78
C GLY A 5 -12.74 17.70 -3.07
N GLU A 6 -11.63 16.98 -3.19
CA GLU A 6 -11.24 16.26 -4.40
C GLU A 6 -11.17 14.74 -4.20
N VAL A 7 -11.46 13.99 -5.27
CA VAL A 7 -11.30 12.54 -5.32
C VAL A 7 -10.00 12.19 -6.02
N LEU A 8 -9.03 11.69 -5.27
CA LEU A 8 -7.81 11.09 -5.80
C LEU A 8 -8.06 9.63 -6.17
N GLN A 9 -7.91 9.30 -7.45
CA GLN A 9 -7.93 7.94 -7.94
C GLN A 9 -6.59 7.25 -7.65
N ILE A 10 -6.61 6.26 -6.76
CA ILE A 10 -5.42 5.48 -6.41
C ILE A 10 -5.53 4.14 -7.14
N PRO A 11 -4.61 3.82 -8.07
CA PRO A 11 -4.67 2.56 -8.79
C PRO A 11 -4.32 1.40 -7.85
N ALA A 12 -5.02 0.28 -8.02
CA ALA A 12 -4.64 -0.98 -7.37
C ALA A 12 -3.32 -1.51 -7.95
N VAL A 13 -2.45 -2.05 -7.10
CA VAL A 13 -1.23 -2.74 -7.57
C VAL A 13 -1.61 -4.14 -8.07
N PRO A 14 -1.26 -4.52 -9.32
CA PRO A 14 -1.54 -5.86 -9.84
C PRO A 14 -0.84 -6.95 -9.02
N VAL A 15 -1.55 -8.05 -8.74
CA VAL A 15 -1.01 -9.21 -8.02
C VAL A 15 -1.20 -10.47 -8.86
N ALA A 16 -0.09 -11.15 -9.19
CA ALA A 16 -0.11 -12.34 -10.04
C ALA A 16 -0.74 -13.57 -9.35
N ASN A 17 -0.49 -13.73 -8.05
CA ASN A 17 -0.92 -14.90 -7.27
C ASN A 17 -1.64 -14.46 -5.98
N PRO A 18 -2.92 -14.05 -6.06
CA PRO A 18 -3.71 -13.76 -4.85
C PRO A 18 -4.00 -15.06 -4.08
N VAL A 19 -3.90 -15.00 -2.75
CA VAL A 19 -4.06 -16.15 -1.84
C VAL A 19 -5.25 -15.93 -0.90
N ASP A 20 -5.23 -14.85 -0.11
CA ASP A 20 -6.26 -14.61 0.92
C ASP A 20 -6.53 -13.10 1.09
N PRO A 21 -7.76 -12.62 0.84
CA PRO A 21 -8.10 -11.20 0.98
C PRO A 21 -8.23 -10.73 2.44
N THR A 22 -8.33 -11.64 3.41
CA THR A 22 -8.56 -11.32 4.82
C THR A 22 -7.44 -10.43 5.36
N GLY A 23 -7.75 -9.23 5.85
CA GLY A 23 -6.76 -8.26 6.37
C GLY A 23 -6.18 -7.30 5.33
N CYS A 24 -6.55 -7.37 4.04
CA CYS A 24 -6.03 -6.42 3.03
C CYS A 24 -6.43 -4.97 3.35
N GLY A 25 -7.63 -4.77 3.92
CA GLY A 25 -8.10 -3.45 4.34
C GLY A 25 -7.33 -2.88 5.53
N ASP A 26 -6.81 -3.74 6.42
CA ASP A 26 -5.99 -3.33 7.56
C ASP A 26 -4.56 -3.01 7.10
N ALA A 27 -4.00 -3.82 6.20
CA ALA A 27 -2.72 -3.52 5.55
C ALA A 27 -2.79 -2.22 4.74
N LEU A 28 -3.91 -1.96 4.04
CA LEU A 28 -4.12 -0.68 3.37
C LEU A 28 -4.12 0.49 4.37
N ARG A 29 -4.82 0.33 5.50
CA ARG A 29 -4.87 1.36 6.55
C ARG A 29 -3.51 1.58 7.21
N SER A 30 -2.71 0.54 7.42
CA SER A 30 -1.35 0.71 7.97
C SER A 30 -0.47 1.53 7.03
N GLY A 31 -0.53 1.29 5.72
CA GLY A 31 0.15 2.11 4.72
C GLY A 31 -0.34 3.57 4.71
N LEU A 32 -1.64 3.80 4.87
CA LEU A 32 -2.19 5.16 5.00
C LEU A 32 -1.67 5.87 6.26
N LEU A 33 -1.72 5.20 7.41
CA LEU A 33 -1.25 5.75 8.69
C LEU A 33 0.23 6.10 8.64
N PHE A 34 1.06 5.20 8.08
CA PHE A 34 2.48 5.46 7.88
C PHE A 34 2.72 6.72 7.02
N GLY A 35 1.99 6.85 5.90
CA GLY A 35 2.14 8.01 5.03
C GLY A 35 1.74 9.33 5.71
N ILE A 36 0.65 9.32 6.50
CA ILE A 36 0.21 10.48 7.28
C ILE A 36 1.25 10.85 8.34
N GLU A 37 1.74 9.87 9.10
CA GLU A 37 2.72 10.08 10.17
C GLU A 37 4.04 10.66 9.64
N ASN A 38 4.47 10.24 8.45
CA ASN A 38 5.70 10.71 7.81
C ASN A 38 5.49 11.94 6.91
N GLY A 39 4.30 12.55 6.90
CA GLY A 39 4.04 13.77 6.12
C GLY A 39 4.10 13.57 4.60
N LEU A 40 3.87 12.35 4.11
CA LEU A 40 3.79 12.07 2.69
C LEU A 40 2.57 12.75 2.07
N ASP A 41 2.65 13.09 0.77
CA ASP A 41 1.49 13.60 0.06
C ASP A 41 0.38 12.54 -0.05
N TRP A 42 -0.86 12.97 -0.27
CA TRP A 42 -2.01 12.06 -0.35
C TRP A 42 -1.94 11.04 -1.49
N PRO A 43 -1.45 11.39 -2.70
CA PRO A 43 -1.21 10.40 -3.75
C PRO A 43 -0.24 9.29 -3.33
N THR A 44 0.88 9.63 -2.70
CA THR A 44 1.89 8.67 -2.22
C THR A 44 1.36 7.84 -1.06
N THR A 45 0.71 8.48 -0.09
CA THR A 45 0.05 7.82 1.05
C THR A 45 -0.97 6.79 0.56
N GLY A 46 -1.83 7.17 -0.38
CA GLY A 46 -2.80 6.26 -0.99
C GLY A 46 -2.15 5.09 -1.72
N ARG A 47 -1.12 5.35 -2.53
CA ARG A 47 -0.36 4.33 -3.27
C ARG A 47 0.34 3.36 -2.32
N LEU A 48 0.90 3.84 -1.21
CA LEU A 48 1.52 2.99 -0.19
C LEU A 48 0.47 2.06 0.45
N GLY A 49 -0.70 2.60 0.82
CA GLY A 49 -1.82 1.77 1.27
C GLY A 49 -2.24 0.72 0.23
N SER A 50 -2.34 1.11 -1.05
CA SER A 50 -2.65 0.15 -2.11
C SER A 50 -1.60 -0.96 -2.24
N LEU A 51 -0.32 -0.63 -2.12
CA LEU A 51 0.77 -1.60 -2.16
C LEU A 51 0.71 -2.57 -0.98
N MET A 52 0.48 -2.06 0.24
CA MET A 52 0.39 -2.92 1.43
C MET A 52 -0.74 -3.94 1.32
N GLY A 53 -1.90 -3.54 0.77
CA GLY A 53 -2.98 -4.49 0.46
C GLY A 53 -2.55 -5.57 -0.55
N ALA A 54 -1.80 -5.19 -1.58
CA ALA A 54 -1.27 -6.11 -2.59
C ALA A 54 -0.19 -7.06 -2.04
N ILE A 55 0.63 -6.63 -1.08
CA ILE A 55 1.56 -7.51 -0.38
C ILE A 55 0.79 -8.50 0.50
N LYS A 56 -0.21 -8.00 1.24
CA LYS A 56 -1.03 -8.83 2.13
C LYS A 56 -1.73 -9.95 1.37
N ILE A 57 -2.38 -9.66 0.24
CA ILE A 57 -3.21 -10.65 -0.46
C ILE A 57 -2.43 -11.88 -0.93
N ALA A 58 -1.10 -11.76 -1.13
CA ALA A 58 -0.22 -12.85 -1.54
C ALA A 58 0.15 -13.83 -0.40
N SER A 59 -0.38 -13.63 0.82
CA SER A 59 -0.12 -14.46 1.99
C SER A 59 -1.42 -14.95 2.64
N GLN A 60 -1.47 -16.22 3.02
CA GLN A 60 -2.57 -16.80 3.80
C GLN A 60 -2.59 -16.18 5.21
N GLY A 61 -3.77 -15.74 5.69
CA GLY A 61 -3.95 -15.12 7.01
C GLY A 61 -3.62 -13.62 7.01
N PRO A 62 -4.17 -12.84 7.95
CA PRO A 62 -4.14 -11.37 7.89
C PRO A 62 -2.76 -10.75 8.15
N GLN A 63 -1.87 -11.40 8.91
CA GLN A 63 -0.61 -10.82 9.41
C GLN A 63 0.63 -11.65 9.05
N ASN A 64 0.50 -12.68 8.21
CA ASN A 64 1.61 -13.60 7.91
C ASN A 64 2.61 -13.08 6.87
N HIS A 65 2.41 -11.85 6.37
CA HIS A 65 3.35 -11.16 5.49
C HIS A 65 4.38 -10.42 6.35
N THR A 66 5.65 -10.50 6.00
CA THR A 66 6.74 -9.86 6.77
C THR A 66 7.72 -9.08 5.87
N PRO A 67 7.23 -8.14 5.05
CA PRO A 67 8.11 -7.34 4.20
C PRO A 67 8.94 -6.39 5.07
N SER A 68 10.24 -6.28 4.76
CA SER A 68 11.10 -5.23 5.30
C SER A 68 10.82 -3.88 4.63
N LEU A 69 11.15 -2.77 5.29
CA LEU A 69 10.97 -1.44 4.71
C LEU A 69 11.68 -1.27 3.34
N PRO A 70 12.93 -1.75 3.13
CA PRO A 70 13.56 -1.69 1.82
C PRO A 70 12.82 -2.48 0.73
N GLU A 71 12.23 -3.63 1.07
CA GLU A 71 11.40 -4.41 0.12
C GLU A 71 10.13 -3.65 -0.25
N ILE A 72 9.48 -2.99 0.72
CA ILE A 72 8.30 -2.15 0.47
C ILE A 72 8.67 -0.97 -0.43
N GLN A 73 9.77 -0.27 -0.15
CA GLN A 73 10.25 0.86 -0.96
C GLN A 73 10.60 0.42 -2.39
N ASN A 74 11.25 -0.74 -2.54
CA ASN A 74 11.55 -1.29 -3.86
C ASN A 74 10.28 -1.67 -4.62
N ALA A 75 9.34 -2.38 -3.98
CA ALA A 75 8.07 -2.75 -4.58
C ALA A 75 7.23 -1.52 -4.97
N PHE A 76 7.25 -0.48 -4.14
CA PHE A 76 6.59 0.80 -4.45
C PHE A 76 7.19 1.45 -5.70
N LYS A 77 8.53 1.52 -5.79
CA LYS A 77 9.22 2.08 -6.95
C LYS A 77 8.90 1.31 -8.22
N LEU A 78 8.84 -0.02 -8.15
CA LEU A 78 8.46 -0.86 -9.28
C LEU A 78 7.00 -0.64 -9.70
N ALA A 79 6.09 -0.48 -8.74
CA ALA A 79 4.66 -0.31 -9.00
C ALA A 79 4.30 1.09 -9.54
N PHE A 80 4.98 2.14 -9.08
CA PHE A 80 4.56 3.53 -9.32
C PHE A 80 5.62 4.43 -9.98
N GLY A 81 6.84 3.93 -10.20
CA GLY A 81 7.88 4.63 -10.96
C GLY A 81 8.67 5.71 -10.20
N TYR A 82 8.44 5.88 -8.89
CA TYR A 82 9.17 6.83 -8.04
C TYR A 82 9.37 6.28 -6.62
N SER A 83 10.25 6.90 -5.85
CA SER A 83 10.53 6.53 -4.46
C SER A 83 9.85 7.51 -3.49
N PHE A 84 9.36 7.00 -2.37
CA PHE A 84 9.00 7.82 -1.20
C PHE A 84 10.13 7.78 -0.18
N GLN A 85 10.28 8.87 0.59
CA GLN A 85 11.24 8.96 1.69
C GLN A 85 10.60 8.51 3.01
#